data_AF-A0A969E3U6-F1
#
_entry.id   AF-A0A969E3U6-F1
#
_cell.length_a   1.000
_cell.length_b   1.000
_cell.length_c   1.000
_cell.angle_alpha   90.00
_cell.angle_beta   90.00
_cell.angle_gamma   90.00
#
_symmetry.space_group_name_H-M   'P 1'
#
loop_
_entity.id
_entity.type
_entity.pdbx_description
1 polymer ?
#
loop_
_entity_poly.entity_id
_entity_poly.type
_entity_poly.pdbx_seq_one_letter_code
_entity_poly.pdbx_strand_id
1 'polypeptide(L)'
;MIKAFLTTKNNVKQWLKTQVLGQKLNNPFGFLVLTTVGLLFGAVVPYLGISGSSMLIGGVIGLPVVIACMFNHQFGVAFTLILSFLIQLIGKYTAAPIGTSLDGLLVLMIFGIFVAQSIKKDWSFAKDPISTWLLIWIYFNLFQILNPAQESKMAWLFTVRSLAILNLLYFIACYAFSSLSRIKFMLNLIVGLATFTALYGLKQEFIGFSNVERAWIFSDPERAQLFFQWGRMRIFSVFNDAMTFGIMMAYMGLFCIIYATAPMRLAGSRNIVSCGGFDVFYRLFIQVLGR
;
A
#
# COMPACT_ATOMS: atom_id res chain seq x y z
N MET A 1 10.56 -10.88 -38.15
CA MET A 1 10.83 -9.48 -37.75
C MET A 1 10.61 -9.23 -36.24
N ILE A 2 9.48 -9.63 -35.65
CA ILE A 2 9.19 -9.43 -34.20
C ILE A 2 10.14 -10.21 -33.25
N LYS A 3 10.51 -11.45 -33.60
CA LYS A 3 11.48 -12.27 -32.81
C LYS A 3 12.89 -11.66 -32.77
N ALA A 4 13.31 -10.98 -33.84
CA ALA A 4 14.60 -10.30 -33.91
C ALA A 4 14.64 -9.05 -33.03
N PHE A 5 13.54 -8.29 -32.97
CA PHE A 5 13.44 -7.11 -32.11
C PHE A 5 13.40 -7.44 -30.61
N LEU A 6 12.76 -8.56 -30.24
CA LEU A 6 12.71 -9.05 -28.85
C LEU A 6 14.07 -9.58 -28.35
N THR A 7 14.89 -10.15 -29.24
CA THR A 7 16.25 -10.62 -28.91
C THR A 7 17.20 -9.44 -28.66
N THR A 8 17.11 -8.36 -29.43
CA THR A 8 17.95 -7.16 -29.22
C THR A 8 17.65 -6.44 -27.91
N LYS A 9 16.38 -6.35 -27.50
CA LYS A 9 15.99 -5.66 -26.25
C LYS A 9 16.44 -6.40 -24.99
N ASN A 10 16.44 -7.74 -25.02
CA ASN A 10 17.00 -8.56 -23.95
C ASN A 10 18.54 -8.45 -23.89
N ASN A 11 19.20 -8.39 -25.05
CA ASN A 11 20.66 -8.21 -25.13
C ASN A 11 21.11 -6.85 -24.60
N VAL A 12 20.44 -5.74 -24.89
CA VAL A 12 20.83 -4.42 -24.37
C VAL A 12 20.60 -4.30 -22.86
N LYS A 13 19.51 -4.89 -22.34
CA LYS A 13 19.23 -4.91 -20.89
C LYS A 13 20.22 -5.81 -20.14
N GLN A 14 20.57 -6.96 -20.71
CA GLN A 14 21.66 -7.81 -20.19
C GLN A 14 22.99 -7.10 -20.29
N TRP A 15 23.31 -6.46 -21.41
CA TRP A 15 24.55 -5.73 -21.61
C TRP A 15 24.70 -4.57 -20.62
N LEU A 16 23.67 -3.74 -20.43
CA LEU A 16 23.67 -2.68 -19.42
C LEU A 16 23.83 -3.23 -17.99
N LYS A 17 23.13 -4.32 -17.65
CA LYS A 17 23.28 -4.97 -16.34
C LYS A 17 24.69 -5.54 -16.15
N THR A 18 25.28 -6.08 -17.21
CA THR A 18 26.63 -6.68 -17.16
C THR A 18 27.71 -5.60 -17.12
N GLN A 19 27.55 -4.49 -17.84
CA GLN A 19 28.50 -3.38 -17.90
C GLN A 19 28.43 -2.48 -16.65
N VAL A 20 27.22 -2.12 -16.19
CA VAL A 20 27.04 -1.19 -15.05
C VAL A 20 27.13 -1.91 -13.72
N LEU A 21 26.34 -2.98 -13.51
CA LEU A 21 26.32 -3.73 -12.25
C LEU A 21 27.43 -4.80 -12.19
N GLY A 22 27.66 -5.51 -13.28
CA GLY A 22 28.63 -6.61 -13.33
C GLY A 22 30.10 -6.18 -13.44
N GLN A 23 30.40 -5.13 -14.21
CA GLN A 23 31.80 -4.71 -14.49
C GLN A 23 32.25 -3.47 -13.72
N LYS A 24 31.37 -2.49 -13.45
CA LYS A 24 31.76 -1.26 -12.73
C LYS A 24 31.54 -1.31 -11.21
N LEU A 25 30.53 -2.02 -10.73
CA LEU A 25 30.22 -2.13 -9.29
C LEU A 25 30.80 -3.38 -8.62
N ASN A 26 30.99 -4.48 -9.35
CA ASN A 26 31.59 -5.72 -8.85
C ASN A 26 33.11 -5.82 -9.14
N ASN A 27 33.79 -4.68 -9.13
CA ASN A 27 35.24 -4.54 -9.21
C ASN A 27 35.74 -4.05 -7.84
N PRO A 28 36.99 -4.29 -7.40
CA PRO A 28 37.49 -3.82 -6.11
C PRO A 28 37.29 -2.31 -5.92
N PHE A 29 37.36 -1.53 -7.00
CA PHE A 29 37.05 -0.10 -7.01
C PHE A 29 35.58 0.21 -6.69
N GLY A 30 34.64 -0.59 -7.19
CA GLY A 30 33.21 -0.44 -6.90
C GLY A 30 32.89 -0.75 -5.44
N PHE A 31 33.53 -1.78 -4.86
CA PHE A 31 33.48 -2.03 -3.42
C PHE A 31 34.08 -0.86 -2.63
N LEU A 32 35.24 -0.34 -3.04
CA LEU A 32 35.90 0.77 -2.36
C LEU A 32 35.01 2.04 -2.36
N VAL A 33 34.36 2.36 -3.48
CA VAL A 33 33.39 3.47 -3.58
C VAL A 33 32.17 3.22 -2.68
N LEU A 34 31.57 2.03 -2.72
CA LEU A 34 30.42 1.69 -1.88
C LEU A 34 30.75 1.75 -0.38
N THR A 35 31.91 1.22 0.01
CA THR A 35 32.39 1.27 1.40
C THR A 35 32.70 2.70 1.82
N THR A 36 33.30 3.51 0.95
CA THR A 36 33.58 4.93 1.25
C THR A 36 32.29 5.73 1.42
N VAL A 37 31.31 5.54 0.54
CA VAL A 37 29.99 6.16 0.66
C VAL A 37 29.27 5.68 1.93
N GLY A 38 29.38 4.39 2.26
CA GLY A 38 28.85 3.83 3.51
C GLY A 38 29.50 4.44 4.76
N LEU A 39 30.81 4.61 4.76
CA LEU A 39 31.56 5.25 5.85
C LEU A 39 31.24 6.75 5.97
N LEU A 40 31.06 7.46 4.86
CA LEU A 40 30.63 8.85 4.86
C LEU A 40 29.21 9.00 5.43
N PHE A 41 28.28 8.14 5.04
CA PHE A 41 26.96 8.12 5.67
C PHE A 41 27.04 7.79 7.16
N GLY A 42 27.85 6.81 7.54
CA GLY A 42 28.11 6.46 8.95
C GLY A 42 28.72 7.60 9.76
N ALA A 43 29.60 8.41 9.16
CA ALA A 43 30.22 9.57 9.80
C ALA A 43 29.28 10.77 9.93
N VAL A 44 28.34 10.94 9.00
CA VAL A 44 27.39 12.07 8.97
C VAL A 44 26.18 11.84 9.88
N VAL A 45 25.75 10.59 10.07
CA VAL A 45 24.60 10.21 10.94
C VAL A 45 24.71 10.78 12.37
N PRO A 46 25.84 10.68 13.08
CA PRO A 46 25.98 11.26 14.42
C PRO A 46 25.75 12.78 14.48
N TYR A 47 26.09 13.53 13.43
CA TYR A 47 25.98 15.00 13.40
C TYR A 47 24.59 15.50 13.01
N LEU A 48 23.76 14.67 12.39
CA LEU A 48 22.43 15.03 11.90
C LEU A 48 21.31 14.89 12.95
N GLY A 49 21.62 14.35 14.13
CA GLY A 49 20.64 14.02 15.15
C GLY A 49 19.65 12.94 14.69
N ILE A 50 18.68 12.61 15.55
CA ILE A 50 17.69 11.53 15.30
C ILE A 50 16.82 11.84 14.07
N SER A 51 16.42 13.11 13.91
CA SER A 51 15.57 13.55 12.79
C SER A 51 16.30 13.50 11.44
N GLY A 52 17.53 14.01 11.35
CA GLY A 52 18.27 13.97 10.09
C GLY A 52 18.75 12.56 9.73
N SER A 53 19.10 11.74 10.72
CA SER A 53 19.50 10.33 10.50
C SER A 53 18.37 9.48 9.94
N SER A 54 17.16 9.61 10.48
CA SER A 54 15.98 8.88 10.02
C SER A 54 15.57 9.30 8.60
N MET A 55 15.67 10.58 8.25
CA MET A 55 15.43 11.07 6.90
C MET A 55 16.46 10.52 5.89
N LEU A 56 17.73 10.43 6.30
CA LEU A 56 18.79 9.95 5.43
C LEU A 56 18.64 8.45 5.15
N ILE A 57 18.41 7.64 6.18
CA ILE A 57 18.11 6.20 6.03
C ILE A 57 16.84 6.00 5.21
N GLY A 58 15.79 6.79 5.49
CA GLY A 58 14.55 6.81 4.75
C GLY A 58 14.75 7.14 3.27
N GLY A 59 15.65 8.05 2.93
CA GLY A 59 16.00 8.37 1.55
C GLY A 59 16.74 7.24 0.84
N VAL A 60 17.77 6.66 1.49
CA VAL A 60 18.59 5.59 0.91
C VAL A 60 17.77 4.33 0.64
N ILE A 61 16.81 3.97 1.51
CA ILE A 61 15.98 2.78 1.34
C ILE A 61 14.69 3.12 0.58
N GLY A 62 14.03 4.22 0.95
CA GLY A 62 12.73 4.61 0.41
C GLY A 62 12.79 5.01 -1.06
N LEU A 63 13.83 5.74 -1.49
CA LEU A 63 13.92 6.19 -2.88
C LEU A 63 14.05 5.01 -3.87
N PRO A 64 14.93 4.01 -3.67
CA PRO A 64 14.94 2.82 -4.51
C PRO A 64 13.62 2.06 -4.51
N VAL A 65 12.93 1.96 -3.36
CA VAL A 65 11.63 1.28 -3.26
C VAL A 65 10.57 2.02 -4.07
N VAL A 66 10.50 3.35 -3.97
CA VAL A 66 9.56 4.19 -4.74
C VAL A 66 9.84 4.07 -6.23
N ILE A 67 11.11 4.14 -6.64
CA ILE A 67 11.52 3.93 -8.05
C ILE A 67 11.14 2.52 -8.52
N ALA A 68 11.33 1.50 -7.68
CA ALA A 68 10.94 0.13 -8.00
C ALA A 68 9.41 0.01 -8.18
N CYS A 69 8.61 0.70 -7.36
CA CYS A 69 7.15 0.73 -7.52
C CYS A 69 6.72 1.36 -8.85
N MET A 70 7.41 2.42 -9.29
CA MET A 70 7.12 3.10 -10.54
C MET A 70 7.37 2.23 -11.78
N PHE A 71 8.45 1.43 -11.80
CA PHE A 71 8.79 0.60 -12.96
C PHE A 71 8.23 -0.82 -12.89
N ASN A 72 8.06 -1.37 -11.68
CA ASN A 72 7.46 -2.68 -11.44
C ASN A 72 6.08 -2.53 -10.81
N HIS A 73 5.08 -2.34 -11.65
CA HIS A 73 3.69 -2.10 -11.26
C HIS A 73 3.12 -3.23 -10.37
N GLN A 74 3.53 -4.50 -10.57
CA GLN A 74 3.11 -5.58 -9.67
C GLN A 74 3.68 -5.38 -8.27
N PHE A 75 4.98 -5.08 -8.16
CA PHE A 75 5.58 -4.78 -6.87
C PHE A 75 4.95 -3.53 -6.25
N GLY A 76 4.72 -2.49 -7.03
CA GLY A 76 4.11 -1.26 -6.55
C GLY A 76 2.70 -1.46 -6.01
N VAL A 77 1.83 -2.26 -6.66
CA VAL A 77 0.49 -2.56 -6.11
C VAL A 77 0.60 -3.33 -4.79
N ALA A 78 1.49 -4.33 -4.71
CA ALA A 78 1.70 -5.10 -3.47
C ALA A 78 2.22 -4.19 -2.34
N PHE A 79 3.17 -3.32 -2.66
CA PHE A 79 3.75 -2.37 -1.73
C PHE A 79 2.70 -1.35 -1.25
N THR A 80 1.89 -0.79 -2.16
CA THR A 80 0.78 0.11 -1.81
C THR A 80 -0.23 -0.58 -0.90
N LEU A 81 -0.55 -1.85 -1.13
CA LEU A 81 -1.43 -2.64 -0.24
C LEU A 81 -0.81 -2.86 1.14
N ILE A 82 0.47 -3.22 1.23
CA ILE A 82 1.14 -3.38 2.53
C ILE A 82 1.18 -2.03 3.25
N LEU A 83 1.55 -0.97 2.53
CA LEU A 83 1.65 0.38 3.08
C LEU A 83 0.28 0.89 3.55
N SER A 84 -0.83 0.62 2.84
CA SER A 84 -2.15 1.09 3.25
C SER A 84 -2.62 0.54 4.60
N PHE A 85 -2.20 -0.68 4.96
CA PHE A 85 -2.46 -1.27 6.28
C PHE A 85 -1.50 -0.72 7.34
N LEU A 86 -0.22 -0.55 7.00
CA LEU A 86 0.80 -0.12 7.96
C LEU A 86 0.81 1.39 8.21
N ILE A 87 0.34 2.20 7.27
CA ILE A 87 0.45 3.67 7.36
C ILE A 87 -0.32 4.24 8.56
N GLN A 88 -1.44 3.62 8.90
CA GLN A 88 -2.26 4.01 10.05
C GLN A 88 -1.53 3.64 11.36
N LEU A 89 -0.86 2.49 11.39
CA LEU A 89 -0.03 2.08 12.52
C LEU A 89 1.16 3.03 12.70
N ILE A 90 1.90 3.32 11.61
CA ILE A 90 3.05 4.22 11.64
C ILE A 90 2.61 5.64 12.03
N GLY A 91 1.43 6.08 11.58
CA GLY A 91 0.82 7.37 11.94
C GLY A 91 0.63 7.60 13.44
N LYS A 92 0.62 6.55 14.26
CA LYS A 92 0.56 6.68 15.72
C LYS A 92 1.90 7.09 16.35
N TYR A 93 3.01 6.91 15.62
CA TYR A 93 4.38 7.17 16.09
C TYR A 93 4.98 8.48 15.52
N THR A 94 4.27 9.17 14.63
CA THR A 94 4.77 10.41 14.03
C THR A 94 3.63 11.40 13.80
N ALA A 95 3.94 12.69 13.95
CA ALA A 95 3.02 13.79 13.65
C ALA A 95 2.99 14.13 12.14
N ALA A 96 3.81 13.48 11.32
CA ALA A 96 3.84 13.73 9.88
C ALA A 96 2.53 13.25 9.21
N PRO A 97 2.00 14.00 8.22
CA PRO A 97 0.80 13.61 7.49
C PRO A 97 1.11 12.46 6.51
N ILE A 98 1.32 11.25 7.02
CA ILE A 98 1.78 10.11 6.23
C ILE A 98 0.75 9.71 5.17
N GLY A 99 -0.54 9.99 5.38
CA GLY A 99 -1.60 9.69 4.41
C GLY A 99 -1.34 10.26 3.01
N THR A 100 -0.70 11.43 2.90
CA THR A 100 -0.36 12.04 1.60
C THR A 100 0.76 11.30 0.86
N SER A 101 1.56 10.49 1.57
CA SER A 101 2.62 9.71 0.93
C SER A 101 2.07 8.59 0.05
N LEU A 102 0.92 8.00 0.40
CA LEU A 102 0.21 7.04 -0.47
C LEU A 102 -0.30 7.72 -1.73
N ASP A 103 -0.84 8.93 -1.61
CA ASP A 103 -1.28 9.71 -2.77
C ASP A 103 -0.11 9.99 -3.71
N GLY A 104 1.03 10.43 -3.17
CA GLY A 104 2.25 10.65 -3.94
C GLY A 104 2.73 9.39 -4.64
N LEU A 105 2.70 8.24 -3.96
CA LEU A 105 3.06 6.95 -4.53
C LEU A 105 2.14 6.57 -5.70
N LEU A 106 0.82 6.73 -5.55
CA LEU A 106 -0.14 6.43 -6.62
C LEU A 106 0.06 7.32 -7.85
N VAL A 107 0.30 8.62 -7.64
CA VAL A 107 0.60 9.56 -8.73
C VAL A 107 1.90 9.17 -9.45
N LEU A 108 2.95 8.81 -8.70
CA LEU A 108 4.22 8.33 -9.28
C LEU A 108 4.04 7.03 -10.06
N MET A 109 3.22 6.11 -9.57
CA MET A 109 2.92 4.86 -10.29
C MET A 109 2.16 5.11 -11.60
N ILE A 110 1.18 6.01 -11.61
CA ILE A 110 0.50 6.44 -12.84
C ILE A 110 1.49 7.09 -13.81
N PHE A 111 2.39 7.94 -13.31
CA PHE A 111 3.46 8.51 -14.14
C PHE A 111 4.33 7.42 -14.76
N GLY A 112 4.67 6.37 -13.99
CA GLY A 112 5.33 5.18 -14.49
C GLY A 112 4.59 4.48 -15.64
N ILE A 113 3.26 4.39 -15.55
CA ILE A 113 2.41 3.87 -16.62
C ILE A 113 2.49 4.77 -17.85
N PHE A 114 2.37 6.09 -17.70
CA PHE A 114 2.48 7.03 -18.83
C PHE A 114 3.83 6.92 -19.55
N VAL A 115 4.93 6.78 -18.81
CA VAL A 115 6.26 6.56 -19.39
C VAL A 115 6.35 5.22 -20.12
N ALA A 116 5.80 4.14 -19.54
CA ALA A 116 5.75 2.85 -20.23
C ALA A 116 4.89 2.90 -21.51
N GLN A 117 3.87 3.74 -21.48
CA GLN A 117 2.86 3.87 -22.52
C GLN A 117 3.31 4.74 -23.70
N SER A 118 4.17 5.74 -23.47
CA SER A 118 4.80 6.50 -24.56
C SER A 118 5.62 5.60 -25.50
N ILE A 119 6.14 4.49 -24.96
CA ILE A 119 6.92 3.49 -25.70
C ILE A 119 6.02 2.41 -26.34
N LYS A 120 5.12 1.80 -25.57
CA LYS A 120 4.32 0.64 -26.04
C LYS A 120 3.05 1.02 -26.79
N LYS A 121 2.44 2.17 -26.49
CA LYS A 121 1.19 2.69 -27.06
C LYS A 121 -0.03 1.75 -26.98
N ASP A 122 -0.05 0.78 -26.06
CA ASP A 122 -1.19 -0.13 -25.85
C ASP A 122 -2.11 0.35 -24.71
N TRP A 123 -3.24 0.96 -25.05
CA TRP A 123 -4.21 1.51 -24.09
C TRP A 123 -5.34 0.52 -23.74
N SER A 124 -5.21 -0.76 -24.10
CA SER A 124 -6.24 -1.78 -23.89
C SER A 124 -6.74 -1.86 -22.44
N PHE A 125 -5.85 -1.70 -21.45
CA PHE A 125 -6.20 -1.75 -20.03
C PHE A 125 -7.18 -0.65 -19.56
N ALA A 126 -7.29 0.45 -20.30
CA ALA A 126 -8.16 1.59 -19.97
C ALA A 126 -9.47 1.61 -20.78
N LYS A 127 -9.73 0.59 -21.61
CA LYS A 127 -10.92 0.53 -22.50
C LYS A 127 -12.10 -0.25 -21.92
N ASP A 128 -12.09 -0.51 -20.62
CA ASP A 128 -13.19 -1.20 -19.94
C ASP A 128 -14.38 -0.25 -19.66
N PRO A 129 -15.65 -0.69 -19.72
CA PRO A 129 -16.79 0.11 -19.28
C PRO A 129 -16.62 0.76 -17.90
N ILE A 130 -16.00 0.06 -16.94
CA ILE A 130 -15.72 0.57 -15.60
C ILE A 130 -14.67 1.70 -15.66
N SER A 131 -13.66 1.54 -16.51
CA SER A 131 -12.64 2.56 -16.76
C SER A 131 -13.26 3.86 -17.26
N THR A 132 -14.22 3.78 -18.18
CA THR A 132 -14.96 4.95 -18.70
C THR A 132 -15.71 5.69 -17.60
N TRP A 133 -16.44 4.98 -16.74
CA TRP A 133 -17.16 5.60 -15.62
C TRP A 133 -16.22 6.25 -14.60
N LEU A 134 -15.07 5.63 -14.31
CA LEU A 134 -14.07 6.21 -13.44
C LEU A 134 -13.43 7.47 -14.04
N LEU A 135 -13.17 7.49 -15.35
CA LEU A 135 -12.68 8.69 -16.04
C LEU A 135 -13.71 9.82 -16.00
N ILE A 136 -14.99 9.52 -16.22
CA ILE A 136 -16.09 10.50 -16.09
C ILE A 136 -16.11 11.08 -14.67
N TRP A 137 -15.98 10.22 -13.65
CA TRP A 137 -15.93 10.66 -12.26
C TRP A 137 -14.72 11.56 -11.98
N ILE A 138 -13.52 11.17 -12.41
CA ILE A 138 -12.31 11.99 -12.24
C ILE A 138 -12.48 13.34 -12.94
N TYR A 139 -12.99 13.34 -14.17
CA TYR A 139 -13.26 14.56 -14.93
C TYR A 139 -14.26 15.48 -14.24
N PHE A 140 -15.36 14.92 -13.72
CA PHE A 140 -16.36 15.66 -12.96
C PHE A 140 -15.74 16.33 -11.72
N ASN A 141 -14.89 15.60 -10.98
CA ASN A 141 -14.20 16.16 -9.81
C ASN A 141 -13.23 17.29 -10.20
N LEU A 142 -12.51 17.15 -11.33
CA LEU A 142 -11.66 18.23 -11.85
C LEU A 142 -12.48 19.48 -12.23
N PHE A 143 -13.68 19.30 -12.78
CA PHE A 143 -14.59 20.42 -13.10
C PHE A 143 -15.10 21.14 -11.87
N GLN A 144 -15.35 20.42 -10.76
CA GLN A 144 -15.78 21.04 -9.52
C GLN A 144 -14.75 22.02 -8.94
N ILE A 145 -13.46 21.90 -9.27
CA ILE A 145 -12.43 22.86 -8.86
C ILE A 145 -12.76 24.28 -9.33
N LEU A 146 -13.40 24.38 -10.50
CA LEU A 146 -13.77 25.66 -11.12
C LEU A 146 -15.10 26.21 -10.59
N ASN A 147 -15.80 25.50 -9.70
CA ASN A 147 -17.08 25.93 -9.16
C ASN A 147 -16.92 27.14 -8.23
N PRO A 148 -17.46 28.33 -8.59
CA PRO A 148 -17.37 29.51 -7.76
C PRO A 148 -18.24 29.45 -6.50
N ALA A 149 -19.23 28.56 -6.44
CA ALA A 149 -20.14 28.40 -5.30
C ALA A 149 -19.58 27.48 -4.19
N GLN A 150 -18.28 27.16 -4.21
CA GLN A 150 -17.68 26.24 -3.26
C GLN A 150 -17.23 26.97 -1.98
N GLU A 151 -17.85 26.62 -0.85
CA GLU A 151 -17.61 27.19 0.49
C GLU A 151 -16.12 27.17 0.90
N SER A 152 -15.40 26.07 0.62
CA SER A 152 -13.98 25.95 0.94
C SER A 152 -13.20 25.13 -0.09
N LYS A 153 -12.18 25.73 -0.69
CA LYS A 153 -11.21 25.05 -1.56
C LYS A 153 -10.37 24.02 -0.79
N MET A 154 -10.09 24.30 0.48
CA MET A 154 -9.35 23.39 1.36
C MET A 154 -10.15 22.13 1.67
N ALA A 155 -11.46 22.26 1.95
CA ALA A 155 -12.32 21.10 2.21
C ALA A 155 -12.35 20.13 1.02
N TRP A 156 -12.48 20.65 -0.20
CA TRP A 156 -12.43 19.86 -1.43
C TRP A 156 -11.06 19.18 -1.65
N LEU A 157 -9.96 19.89 -1.38
CA LEU A 157 -8.61 19.32 -1.48
C LEU A 157 -8.38 18.15 -0.53
N PHE A 158 -9.10 18.06 0.59
CA PHE A 158 -8.97 16.93 1.51
C PHE A 158 -9.95 15.79 1.20
N THR A 159 -11.18 16.09 0.79
CA THR A 159 -12.22 15.08 0.56
C THR A 159 -12.18 14.51 -0.87
N VAL A 160 -12.25 15.37 -1.88
CA VAL A 160 -12.41 14.97 -3.28
C VAL A 160 -11.09 14.50 -3.88
N ARG A 161 -9.98 15.19 -3.58
CA ARG A 161 -8.63 14.81 -4.04
C ARG A 161 -8.30 13.36 -3.67
N SER A 162 -8.49 13.01 -2.40
CA SER A 162 -8.11 11.70 -1.87
C SER A 162 -8.91 10.57 -2.54
N LEU A 163 -10.20 10.80 -2.80
CA LEU A 163 -11.05 9.85 -3.55
C LEU A 163 -10.66 9.75 -5.03
N ALA A 164 -10.37 10.87 -5.69
CA ALA A 164 -9.94 10.89 -7.09
C ALA A 164 -8.59 10.18 -7.29
N ILE A 165 -7.63 10.39 -6.39
CA ILE A 165 -6.32 9.74 -6.44
C ILE A 165 -6.46 8.24 -6.14
N LEU A 166 -7.31 7.85 -5.19
CA LEU A 166 -7.54 6.42 -4.91
C LEU A 166 -8.11 5.67 -6.12
N ASN A 167 -8.95 6.31 -6.93
CA ASN A 167 -9.44 5.74 -8.18
C ASN A 167 -8.32 5.44 -9.19
N LEU A 168 -7.16 6.10 -9.10
CA LEU A 168 -6.00 5.79 -9.94
C LEU A 168 -5.46 4.37 -9.66
N LEU A 169 -5.63 3.86 -8.44
CA LEU A 169 -5.24 2.48 -8.09
C LEU A 169 -5.94 1.45 -8.97
N TYR A 170 -7.17 1.71 -9.43
CA TYR A 170 -7.88 0.83 -10.36
C TYR A 170 -7.09 0.66 -11.66
N PHE A 171 -6.69 1.77 -12.30
CA PHE A 171 -5.93 1.75 -13.55
C PHE A 171 -4.57 1.09 -13.37
N ILE A 172 -3.92 1.35 -12.23
CA ILE A 172 -2.65 0.71 -11.88
C ILE A 172 -2.83 -0.80 -11.73
N ALA A 173 -3.88 -1.25 -11.05
CA ALA A 173 -4.17 -2.66 -10.85
C ALA A 173 -4.48 -3.38 -12.16
N CYS A 174 -5.32 -2.78 -13.02
CA CYS A 174 -5.61 -3.31 -14.37
C CYS A 174 -4.33 -3.43 -15.21
N TYR A 175 -3.42 -2.46 -15.13
CA TYR A 175 -2.13 -2.53 -15.81
C TYR A 175 -1.18 -3.59 -15.22
N ALA A 176 -1.20 -3.78 -13.90
CA ALA A 176 -0.34 -4.73 -13.20
C ALA A 176 -0.78 -6.20 -13.36
N PHE A 177 -2.09 -6.44 -13.39
CA PHE A 177 -2.71 -7.78 -13.40
C PHE A 177 -2.78 -8.40 -14.79
N SER A 178 -1.61 -8.73 -15.33
CA SER A 178 -1.50 -9.39 -16.64
C SER A 178 -1.61 -10.92 -16.59
N SER A 179 -1.74 -11.54 -15.39
CA SER A 179 -1.79 -13.00 -15.28
C SER A 179 -2.53 -13.47 -14.02
N LEU A 180 -3.17 -14.65 -14.12
CA LEU A 180 -3.90 -15.28 -13.03
C LEU A 180 -3.00 -15.53 -11.79
N SER A 181 -1.72 -15.87 -12.01
CA SER A 181 -0.77 -16.08 -10.90
C SER A 181 -0.55 -14.81 -10.08
N ARG A 182 -0.50 -13.64 -10.73
CA ARG A 182 -0.33 -12.35 -10.03
C ARG A 182 -1.57 -11.98 -9.23
N ILE A 183 -2.75 -12.22 -9.80
CA ILE A 183 -4.03 -11.98 -9.12
C ILE A 183 -4.10 -12.86 -7.86
N LYS A 184 -3.80 -14.16 -7.97
CA LYS A 184 -3.77 -15.07 -6.81
C LYS A 184 -2.79 -14.63 -5.73
N PHE A 185 -1.59 -14.20 -6.13
CA PHE A 185 -0.62 -13.66 -5.18
C PHE A 185 -1.18 -12.47 -4.41
N MET A 186 -1.84 -11.54 -5.09
CA MET A 186 -2.43 -10.36 -4.45
C MET A 186 -3.59 -10.71 -3.52
N LEU A 187 -4.46 -11.64 -3.92
CA LEU A 187 -5.53 -12.12 -3.05
C LEU A 187 -4.97 -12.77 -1.78
N ASN A 188 -3.97 -13.64 -1.91
CA ASN A 188 -3.31 -14.25 -0.76
C ASN A 188 -2.61 -13.21 0.13
N LEU A 189 -2.01 -12.17 -0.47
CA LEU A 189 -1.40 -11.07 0.26
C LEU A 189 -2.44 -10.29 1.09
N ILE A 190 -3.58 -9.94 0.49
CA ILE A 190 -4.66 -9.22 1.19
C ILE A 190 -5.22 -10.08 2.34
N VAL A 191 -5.43 -11.38 2.11
CA VAL A 191 -5.85 -12.29 3.19
C VAL A 191 -4.80 -12.36 4.29
N GLY A 192 -3.51 -12.50 3.95
CA GLY A 192 -2.42 -12.50 4.94
C GLY A 192 -2.35 -11.21 5.77
N LEU A 193 -2.48 -10.05 5.12
CA LEU A 193 -2.53 -8.76 5.81
C LEU A 193 -3.77 -8.63 6.71
N ALA A 194 -4.94 -9.08 6.24
CA ALA A 194 -6.15 -9.10 7.04
C ALA A 194 -6.04 -10.05 8.24
N THR A 195 -5.42 -11.21 8.09
CA THR A 195 -5.15 -12.12 9.20
C THR A 195 -4.21 -11.48 10.22
N PHE A 196 -3.15 -10.80 9.76
CA PHE A 196 -2.26 -10.05 10.64
C PHE A 196 -3.02 -8.98 11.44
N THR A 197 -3.89 -8.20 10.80
CA THR A 197 -4.68 -7.20 11.53
C THR A 197 -5.69 -7.83 12.48
N ALA A 198 -6.27 -8.97 12.13
CA ALA A 198 -7.16 -9.68 13.04
C ALA A 198 -6.41 -10.20 14.28
N LEU A 199 -5.24 -10.82 14.10
CA LEU A 199 -4.38 -11.27 15.20
C LEU A 199 -3.96 -10.11 16.12
N TYR A 200 -3.60 -8.97 15.53
CA TYR A 200 -3.25 -7.78 16.29
C TYR A 200 -4.47 -7.18 17.04
N GLY A 201 -5.67 -7.29 16.47
CA GLY A 201 -6.93 -6.95 17.15
C GLY A 201 -7.23 -7.89 18.33
N LEU A 202 -7.03 -9.19 18.17
CA LEU A 202 -7.15 -10.17 19.27
C LEU A 202 -6.15 -9.87 20.40
N LYS A 203 -4.92 -9.45 20.06
CA LYS A 203 -3.96 -8.97 21.06
C LYS A 203 -4.52 -7.79 21.84
N GLN A 204 -5.14 -6.82 21.18
CA GLN A 204 -5.73 -5.66 21.87
C GLN A 204 -6.91 -6.04 22.76
N GLU A 205 -7.73 -7.02 22.38
CA GLU A 205 -8.86 -7.49 23.17
C GLU A 205 -8.42 -8.29 24.42
N PHE A 206 -7.50 -9.25 24.26
CA PHE A 206 -7.15 -10.17 25.35
C PHE A 206 -5.97 -9.72 26.21
N ILE A 207 -4.98 -9.05 25.63
CA ILE A 207 -3.77 -8.59 26.35
C ILE A 207 -3.90 -7.10 26.69
N GLY A 208 -4.64 -6.34 25.87
CA GLY A 208 -4.82 -4.90 26.02
C GLY A 208 -3.95 -4.07 25.08
N PHE A 209 -4.17 -2.76 25.10
CA PHE A 209 -3.40 -1.79 24.32
C PHE A 209 -1.97 -1.64 24.84
N SER A 210 -1.03 -1.42 23.92
CA SER A 210 0.34 -1.02 24.27
C SER A 210 0.36 0.38 24.89
N ASN A 211 1.45 0.73 25.59
CA ASN A 211 1.61 2.06 26.21
C ASN A 211 1.50 3.18 25.18
N VAL A 212 2.03 2.98 23.97
CA VAL A 212 1.98 3.98 22.89
C VAL A 212 0.56 4.13 22.37
N GLU A 213 -0.15 3.03 22.13
CA GLU A 213 -1.56 3.09 21.70
C GLU A 213 -2.44 3.76 22.76
N ARG A 214 -2.22 3.43 24.04
CA ARG A 214 -2.94 4.04 25.15
C ARG A 214 -2.68 5.55 25.22
N ALA A 215 -1.42 5.97 25.13
CA ALA A 215 -1.04 7.37 25.08
C ALA A 215 -1.65 8.09 23.86
N TRP A 216 -1.68 7.43 22.70
CA TRP A 216 -2.29 7.96 21.48
C TRP A 216 -3.81 8.08 21.57
N ILE A 217 -4.50 7.18 22.27
CA ILE A 217 -5.95 7.29 22.48
C ILE A 217 -6.26 8.45 23.43
N PHE A 218 -5.54 8.56 24.55
CA PHE A 218 -5.78 9.55 25.59
C PHE A 218 -5.10 10.91 25.33
N SER A 219 -4.36 11.07 24.23
CA SER A 219 -3.79 12.36 23.83
C SER A 219 -4.87 13.38 23.44
N ASP A 220 -6.05 12.89 23.06
CA ASP A 220 -7.16 13.69 22.56
C ASP A 220 -8.46 13.21 23.22
N PRO A 221 -9.14 14.06 24.02
CA PRO A 221 -10.38 13.70 24.69
C PRO A 221 -11.49 13.24 23.74
N GLU A 222 -11.60 13.83 22.55
CA GLU A 222 -12.63 13.45 21.57
C GLU A 222 -12.33 12.05 21.02
N ARG A 223 -11.06 11.76 20.75
CA ARG A 223 -10.62 10.42 20.34
C ARG A 223 -10.92 9.39 21.40
N ALA A 224 -10.65 9.70 22.68
CA ALA A 224 -10.92 8.79 23.78
C ALA A 224 -12.42 8.46 23.90
N GLN A 225 -13.31 9.44 23.70
CA GLN A 225 -14.76 9.22 23.69
C GLN A 225 -15.22 8.33 22.53
N LEU A 226 -14.60 8.43 21.35
CA LEU A 226 -14.93 7.57 20.20
C LEU A 226 -14.54 6.10 20.45
N PHE A 227 -13.45 5.88 21.17
CA PHE A 227 -12.98 4.54 21.51
C PHE A 227 -13.66 3.96 22.75
N PHE A 228 -14.06 4.77 23.73
CA PHE A 228 -14.76 4.30 24.92
C PHE A 228 -16.28 4.34 24.70
N GLN A 229 -16.90 3.17 24.53
CA GLN A 229 -18.33 3.05 24.25
C GLN A 229 -18.91 1.94 25.14
N TRP A 230 -20.08 2.18 25.74
CA TRP A 230 -20.78 1.23 26.61
C TRP A 230 -19.90 0.54 27.67
N GLY A 231 -19.05 1.32 28.35
CA GLY A 231 -18.21 0.80 29.44
C GLY A 231 -17.01 -0.03 28.99
N ARG A 232 -16.74 -0.12 27.67
CA ARG A 232 -15.59 -0.85 27.10
C ARG A 232 -14.80 0.01 26.12
N MET A 233 -13.51 -0.31 26.00
CA MET A 233 -12.67 0.23 24.93
C MET A 233 -12.87 -0.59 23.66
N ARG A 234 -13.17 0.07 22.54
CA ARG A 234 -13.29 -0.55 21.22
C ARG A 234 -11.90 -0.83 20.65
N ILE A 235 -11.72 -2.04 20.13
CA ILE A 235 -10.51 -2.46 19.42
C ILE A 235 -10.48 -1.88 18.00
N PHE A 236 -9.28 -1.54 17.53
CA PHE A 236 -9.05 -0.94 16.21
C PHE A 236 -7.86 -1.54 15.46
N SER A 237 -7.16 -2.49 16.09
CA SER A 237 -5.97 -3.13 15.56
C SER A 237 -4.93 -2.10 15.07
N VAL A 238 -4.40 -2.28 13.87
CA VAL A 238 -3.43 -1.39 13.24
C VAL A 238 -4.05 -0.10 12.71
N PHE A 239 -5.39 -0.05 12.54
CA PHE A 239 -6.12 1.08 11.97
C PHE A 239 -6.24 2.26 12.95
N ASN A 240 -6.69 3.41 12.46
CA ASN A 240 -6.87 4.63 13.26
C ASN A 240 -8.27 4.76 13.86
N ASP A 241 -9.19 3.87 13.53
CA ASP A 241 -10.54 3.88 14.06
C ASP A 241 -11.14 2.48 14.11
N ALA A 242 -12.04 2.27 15.08
CA ALA A 242 -12.66 0.97 15.31
C ALA A 242 -13.72 0.60 14.25
N MET A 243 -14.22 1.57 13.48
CA MET A 243 -15.21 1.33 12.43
C MET A 243 -14.56 0.69 11.21
N THR A 244 -13.46 1.27 10.72
CA THR A 244 -12.64 0.75 9.63
C THR A 244 -12.17 -0.66 9.95
N PHE A 245 -11.74 -0.92 11.18
CA PHE A 245 -11.39 -2.27 11.62
C PHE A 245 -12.58 -3.23 11.49
N GLY A 246 -13.75 -2.88 12.06
CA GLY A 246 -14.94 -3.72 12.00
C GLY A 246 -15.41 -4.01 10.58
N ILE A 247 -15.46 -2.99 9.71
CA ILE A 247 -15.81 -3.13 8.30
C ILE A 247 -14.82 -4.06 7.60
N MET A 248 -13.52 -3.89 7.85
CA MET A 248 -12.49 -4.71 7.22
C MET A 248 -12.59 -6.18 7.66
N MET A 249 -12.83 -6.45 8.95
CA MET A 249 -13.00 -7.83 9.45
C MET A 249 -14.27 -8.48 8.88
N ALA A 250 -15.37 -7.75 8.79
CA ALA A 250 -16.60 -8.25 8.19
C ALA A 250 -16.42 -8.56 6.69
N TYR A 251 -15.84 -7.61 5.95
CA TYR A 251 -15.58 -7.77 4.51
C TYR A 251 -14.63 -8.94 4.23
N MET A 252 -13.52 -9.03 4.96
CA MET A 252 -12.54 -10.10 4.78
C MET A 252 -13.04 -11.46 5.27
N GLY A 253 -13.86 -11.49 6.32
CA GLY A 253 -14.55 -12.70 6.77
C GLY A 253 -15.48 -13.24 5.67
N LEU A 254 -16.36 -12.39 5.13
CA LEU A 254 -17.23 -12.78 4.01
C LEU A 254 -16.44 -13.18 2.77
N PHE A 255 -15.39 -12.43 2.43
CA PHE A 255 -14.49 -12.75 1.33
C PHE A 255 -13.86 -14.14 1.49
N CYS A 256 -13.38 -14.49 2.69
CA CYS A 256 -12.80 -15.81 2.95
C CYS A 256 -13.85 -16.94 2.83
N ILE A 257 -15.10 -16.71 3.25
CA ILE A 257 -16.20 -17.68 3.07
C ILE A 257 -16.47 -17.92 1.59
N ILE A 258 -16.61 -16.86 0.81
CA ILE A 258 -16.85 -16.95 -0.63
C ILE A 258 -15.65 -17.60 -1.32
N TYR A 259 -14.43 -17.23 -0.93
CA TYR A 259 -13.21 -17.77 -1.50
C TYR A 259 -13.01 -19.26 -1.19
N ALA A 260 -13.43 -19.72 0.00
CA ALA A 260 -13.45 -21.13 0.37
C ALA A 260 -14.49 -21.91 -0.44
N THR A 261 -15.71 -21.38 -0.55
CA THR A 261 -16.87 -22.07 -1.16
C THR A 261 -16.91 -22.02 -2.68
N ALA A 262 -16.20 -21.07 -3.32
CA ALA A 262 -16.25 -20.93 -4.77
C ALA A 262 -15.82 -22.23 -5.49
N PRO A 263 -16.54 -22.71 -6.51
CA PRO A 263 -16.16 -23.90 -7.29
C PRO A 263 -15.04 -23.55 -8.29
N MET A 264 -13.85 -23.22 -7.79
CA MET A 264 -12.66 -22.96 -8.59
C MET A 264 -11.81 -24.24 -8.65
N ARG A 265 -11.28 -24.56 -9.84
CA ARG A 265 -10.46 -25.75 -10.18
C ARG A 265 -9.05 -25.75 -9.51
N LEU A 266 -8.97 -25.35 -8.24
CA LEU A 266 -7.77 -24.90 -7.54
C LEU A 266 -7.74 -25.46 -6.11
N ALA A 267 -7.54 -26.78 -6.01
CA ALA A 267 -7.69 -27.53 -4.75
C ALA A 267 -6.42 -27.61 -3.88
N GLY A 268 -5.26 -27.12 -4.34
CA GLY A 268 -3.97 -27.50 -3.72
C GLY A 268 -3.54 -26.76 -2.44
N SER A 269 -3.87 -25.48 -2.26
CA SER A 269 -3.41 -24.67 -1.10
C SER A 269 -4.55 -23.98 -0.34
N ARG A 270 -5.79 -24.48 -0.52
CA ARG A 270 -7.03 -23.74 -0.25
C ARG A 270 -7.54 -23.80 1.18
N ASN A 271 -7.15 -24.82 1.95
CA ASN A 271 -7.92 -25.20 3.15
C ASN A 271 -7.39 -24.67 4.48
N ILE A 272 -6.15 -24.16 4.57
CA ILE A 272 -5.57 -23.77 5.87
C ILE A 272 -5.69 -22.26 6.11
N VAL A 273 -5.38 -21.44 5.11
CA VAL A 273 -5.45 -19.97 5.22
C VAL A 273 -6.89 -19.46 5.24
N SER A 274 -7.79 -20.10 4.47
CA SER A 274 -9.20 -19.71 4.38
C SER A 274 -10.01 -20.11 5.62
N CYS A 275 -9.72 -21.28 6.21
CA CYS A 275 -10.39 -21.74 7.43
C CYS A 275 -9.86 -21.02 8.68
N GLY A 276 -8.54 -20.83 8.79
CA GLY A 276 -7.95 -20.06 9.91
C GLY A 276 -8.34 -18.59 9.88
N GLY A 277 -8.45 -17.99 8.68
CA GLY A 277 -8.97 -16.64 8.53
C GLY A 277 -10.41 -16.52 9.01
N PHE A 278 -11.30 -17.41 8.56
CA PHE A 278 -12.71 -17.39 8.95
C PHE A 278 -12.91 -17.45 10.47
N ASP A 279 -12.28 -18.39 11.17
CA ASP A 279 -12.45 -18.53 12.62
C ASP A 279 -11.99 -17.28 13.38
N VAL A 280 -10.89 -16.67 12.92
CA VAL A 280 -10.35 -15.46 13.54
C VAL A 280 -11.26 -14.26 13.25
N PHE A 281 -11.73 -14.09 12.01
CA PHE A 281 -12.62 -12.98 11.62
C PHE A 281 -14.01 -13.09 12.25
N TYR A 282 -14.57 -14.29 12.32
CA TYR A 282 -15.89 -14.56 12.90
C TYR A 282 -15.91 -14.35 14.42
N ARG A 283 -14.90 -14.85 15.14
CA ARG A 283 -14.77 -14.62 16.59
C ARG A 283 -14.64 -13.14 16.93
N LEU A 284 -13.90 -12.39 16.11
CA LEU A 284 -13.79 -10.94 16.24
C LEU A 284 -15.09 -10.21 15.92
N PHE A 285 -15.79 -10.58 14.85
CA PHE A 285 -17.07 -9.98 14.49
C PHE A 285 -18.12 -10.17 15.59
N ILE A 286 -18.20 -11.38 16.17
CA ILE A 286 -19.10 -11.66 17.31
C ILE A 286 -18.70 -10.89 18.57
N GLN A 287 -17.41 -10.71 18.86
CA GLN A 287 -16.99 -9.95 20.04
C GLN A 287 -17.17 -8.42 19.88
N VAL A 288 -17.13 -7.93 18.65
CA VAL A 288 -17.37 -6.51 18.33
C VAL A 288 -18.86 -6.17 18.34
N LEU A 289 -19.75 -7.11 17.96
CA LEU A 289 -21.21 -6.87 17.93
C LEU A 289 -21.99 -7.47 19.10
N GLY A 290 -21.49 -8.55 19.72
CA GLY A 290 -22.23 -9.39 20.66
C GLY A 290 -22.00 -9.07 22.14
N ARG A 291 -21.39 -7.93 22.48
CA ARG A 291 -21.18 -7.48 23.86
C ARG A 291 -21.29 -5.96 23.99
#